data_AF-A0A7C5Y766-F1
#
_entry.id   AF-A0A7C5Y766-F1
#
_cell.length_a   1.000
_cell.length_b   1.000
_cell.length_c   1.000
_cell.angle_alpha   90.00
_cell.angle_beta   90.00
_cell.angle_gamma   90.00
#
_symmetry.space_group_name_H-M   'P 1'
#
loop_
_entity.id
_entity.type
_entity.pdbx_description
1 polymer ?
#
loop_
_entity_poly.entity_id
_entity_poly.type
_entity_poly.pdbx_seq_one_letter_code
_entity_poly.pdbx_strand_id
1 'polypeptide(L)'
;MLRRVEEPVEIKEAIKNLSRLLSTKGKDLSKGVLVFNKLPQYLWSSWGNDLKNLGITWQEFLKIISKNSNLIVEWAVNDEISWDELIKRFEELIISQRGVKSKKEFITLDKFMSD
;
A
#
# COMPACT_ATOMS: atom_id res chain seq x y z
N MET A 1 -6.27 -5.89 13.93
CA MET A 1 -6.20 -6.69 12.69
C MET A 1 -7.06 -5.96 11.68
N LEU A 2 -6.59 -5.73 10.45
CA LEU A 2 -7.45 -5.08 9.44
C LEU A 2 -8.50 -6.09 8.99
N ARG A 3 -9.61 -5.59 8.42
CA ARG A 3 -10.63 -6.47 7.85
C ARG A 3 -10.05 -7.32 6.73
N ARG A 4 -10.50 -8.57 6.62
CA ARG A 4 -10.21 -9.39 5.43
C ARG A 4 -10.83 -8.73 4.20
N VAL A 5 -10.09 -8.78 3.10
CA VAL A 5 -10.48 -8.21 1.82
C VAL A 5 -10.30 -9.30 0.78
N GLU A 6 -11.32 -9.49 -0.07
CA GLU A 6 -11.27 -10.45 -1.18
C GLU A 6 -10.31 -9.97 -2.27
N GLU A 7 -9.72 -10.91 -3.01
CA GLU A 7 -8.84 -10.58 -4.13
C GLU A 7 -9.61 -9.84 -5.23
N PRO A 8 -9.21 -8.62 -5.61
CA PRO A 8 -9.87 -7.88 -6.67
C PRO A 8 -9.30 -8.35 -8.03
N VAL A 9 -9.78 -9.49 -8.52
CA VAL A 9 -9.30 -10.13 -9.76
C VAL A 9 -9.33 -9.15 -10.95
N GLU A 10 -10.37 -8.32 -11.06
CA GLU A 10 -10.48 -7.31 -12.12
C GLU A 10 -9.36 -6.25 -12.05
N ILE A 11 -8.97 -5.84 -10.84
CA ILE A 11 -7.86 -4.90 -10.63
C ILE A 11 -6.53 -5.58 -10.96
N LYS A 12 -6.36 -6.85 -10.57
CA LYS A 12 -5.19 -7.65 -10.91
C LYS A 12 -4.99 -7.72 -12.42
N GLU A 13 -6.03 -8.10 -13.16
CA GLU A 13 -5.98 -8.20 -14.61
C GLU A 13 -5.75 -6.84 -15.28
N ALA A 14 -6.36 -5.75 -14.76
CA ALA A 14 -6.10 -4.41 -15.26
C ALA A 14 -4.62 -4.00 -15.11
N ILE A 15 -4.00 -4.29 -13.97
CA ILE A 15 -2.57 -4.04 -13.72
C ILE A 15 -1.70 -4.87 -14.68
N LYS A 16 -1.99 -6.16 -14.80
CA LYS A 16 -1.26 -7.10 -15.66
C LYS A 16 -1.29 -6.68 -17.12
N ASN A 17 -2.48 -6.33 -17.63
CA ASN A 17 -2.66 -5.88 -19.00
C ASN A 17 -1.97 -4.55 -19.27
N LEU A 18 -2.03 -3.60 -18.32
CA LEU A 18 -1.31 -2.34 -18.45
C LEU A 18 0.21 -2.55 -18.48
N SER A 19 0.75 -3.41 -17.61
CA SER A 19 2.17 -3.74 -17.61
C SER A 19 2.63 -4.28 -18.97
N ARG A 20 1.90 -5.24 -19.55
CA ARG A 20 2.18 -5.78 -20.89
C ARG A 20 2.16 -4.69 -21.98
N LEU A 21 1.19 -3.77 -21.92
CA LEU A 21 1.08 -2.67 -22.89
C LEU A 21 2.23 -1.66 -22.77
N LEU A 22 2.74 -1.43 -21.56
CA LEU A 22 3.85 -0.51 -21.32
C LEU A 22 5.18 -1.13 -21.73
N SER A 23 5.41 -2.41 -21.41
CA SER A 23 6.61 -3.15 -21.82
C SER A 23 6.75 -3.26 -23.34
N THR A 24 5.63 -3.37 -24.07
CA THR A 24 5.62 -3.49 -25.54
C THR A 24 5.81 -2.16 -26.28
N LYS A 25 5.52 -1.02 -25.65
CA LYS A 25 5.47 0.29 -26.34
C LYS A 25 6.61 1.26 -25.98
N GLY A 26 7.53 0.87 -25.08
CA GLY A 26 8.67 1.71 -24.69
C GLY A 26 8.28 3.10 -24.20
N LYS A 27 7.06 3.26 -23.64
CA LYS A 27 6.44 4.56 -23.34
C LYS A 27 6.05 4.72 -21.87
N ASP A 28 6.12 6.00 -21.49
CA ASP A 28 5.91 6.65 -20.21
C ASP A 28 4.90 5.99 -19.23
N LEU A 29 5.40 5.72 -18.02
CA LEU A 29 4.73 5.05 -16.90
C LEU A 29 3.60 5.88 -16.26
N SER A 30 3.38 7.12 -16.71
CA SER A 30 2.36 8.04 -16.21
C SER A 30 0.92 7.48 -16.29
N LYS A 31 0.62 6.58 -17.25
CA LYS A 31 -0.66 5.85 -17.32
C LYS A 31 -0.77 4.72 -16.28
N GLY A 32 0.37 4.18 -15.85
CA GLY A 32 0.51 3.23 -14.75
C GLY A 32 -0.17 3.72 -13.49
N VAL A 33 0.10 4.98 -13.12
CA VAL A 33 -0.31 5.58 -11.84
C VAL A 33 -1.83 5.51 -11.61
N LEU A 34 -2.65 5.73 -12.65
CA LEU A 34 -4.11 5.69 -12.53
C LEU A 34 -4.64 4.28 -12.22
N VAL A 35 -4.08 3.25 -12.87
CA VAL A 35 -4.47 1.86 -12.62
C VAL A 35 -3.85 1.35 -11.33
N PHE A 36 -2.60 1.71 -11.03
CA PHE A 36 -1.97 1.42 -9.75
C PHE A 36 -2.68 2.10 -8.58
N ASN A 37 -3.39 3.22 -8.78
CA ASN A 37 -4.22 3.85 -7.76
C ASN A 37 -5.52 3.09 -7.46
N LYS A 38 -5.98 2.20 -8.33
CA LYS A 38 -7.20 1.41 -8.09
C LYS A 38 -7.04 0.46 -6.91
N LEU A 39 -5.88 -0.19 -6.78
CA LEU A 39 -5.61 -1.10 -5.67
C LEU A 39 -5.59 -0.39 -4.30
N PRO A 40 -4.83 0.72 -4.10
CA PRO A 40 -4.92 1.51 -2.88
C PRO A 40 -6.33 2.00 -2.57
N GLN A 41 -7.09 2.46 -3.57
CA GLN A 41 -8.48 2.89 -3.37
C GLN A 41 -9.37 1.73 -2.89
N TYR A 42 -9.23 0.56 -3.50
CA TYR A 42 -9.95 -0.65 -3.12
C TYR A 42 -9.62 -1.05 -1.67
N LEU A 43 -8.34 -1.15 -1.33
CA LEU A 43 -7.91 -1.49 0.03
C LEU A 43 -8.41 -0.46 1.05
N TRP A 44 -8.32 0.83 0.73
CA TRP A 44 -8.78 1.90 1.62
C TRP A 44 -10.30 1.93 1.79
N SER A 45 -11.07 1.53 0.78
CA SER A 45 -12.52 1.41 0.94
C SER A 45 -12.91 0.40 2.03
N SER A 46 -12.07 -0.63 2.23
CA SER A 46 -12.26 -1.67 3.25
C SER A 46 -11.58 -1.32 4.58
N TRP A 47 -10.35 -0.82 4.54
CA TRP A 47 -9.51 -0.59 5.71
C TRP A 47 -9.55 0.83 6.24
N GLY A 48 -10.07 1.80 5.49
CA GLY A 48 -9.89 3.22 5.78
C GLY A 48 -10.35 3.63 7.16
N ASN A 49 -11.44 3.04 7.67
CA ASN A 49 -11.89 3.31 9.05
C ASN A 49 -10.93 2.74 10.09
N ASP A 50 -10.45 1.51 9.89
CA ASP A 50 -9.50 0.87 10.79
C ASP A 50 -8.14 1.61 10.78
N LEU A 51 -7.67 2.02 9.59
CA LEU A 51 -6.43 2.80 9.43
C LEU A 51 -6.53 4.18 10.07
N LYS A 52 -7.67 4.88 9.93
CA LYS A 52 -7.89 6.16 10.61
C LYS A 52 -7.87 6.01 12.12
N ASN A 53 -8.49 4.95 12.67
CA ASN A 53 -8.44 4.65 14.10
C ASN A 53 -7.01 4.35 14.60
N LEU A 54 -6.14 3.89 13.70
CA LEU A 54 -4.71 3.69 13.96
C LEU A 54 -3.86 4.96 13.76
N GLY A 55 -4.48 6.10 13.44
CA GLY A 55 -3.79 7.37 13.21
C GLY A 55 -3.06 7.45 11.86
N ILE A 56 -3.48 6.62 10.89
CA ILE A 56 -2.93 6.58 9.54
C ILE A 56 -3.88 7.28 8.58
N THR A 57 -3.39 8.35 7.96
CA THR A 57 -4.11 9.13 6.97
C THR A 57 -4.06 8.46 5.59
N TRP A 58 -4.97 8.86 4.69
CA TRP A 58 -4.96 8.43 3.30
C TRP A 58 -3.62 8.72 2.62
N GLN A 59 -3.02 9.89 2.90
CA GLN A 59 -1.74 10.30 2.33
C GLN A 59 -0.58 9.42 2.82
N GLU A 60 -0.55 9.09 4.12
CA GLU A 60 0.45 8.17 4.67
C GLU A 60 0.29 6.76 4.09
N PHE A 61 -0.95 6.27 3.98
CA PHE A 61 -1.26 4.99 3.36
C PHE A 61 -0.78 4.93 1.91
N LEU A 62 -1.14 5.91 1.08
CA LEU A 62 -0.66 6.01 -0.30
C LEU A 62 0.87 6.03 -0.37
N LYS A 63 1.54 6.75 0.53
CA LYS A 63 2.99 6.79 0.59
C LYS A 63 3.60 5.43 0.92
N ILE A 64 2.99 4.65 1.82
CA ILE A 64 3.42 3.28 2.13
C ILE A 64 3.27 2.40 0.89
N ILE A 65 2.10 2.40 0.25
CA ILE A 65 1.86 1.55 -0.92
C ILE A 65 2.78 1.93 -2.09
N SER A 66 2.91 3.22 -2.41
CA SER A 66 3.78 3.71 -3.49
C SER A 66 5.25 3.39 -3.27
N LYS A 67 5.74 3.40 -2.02
CA LYS A 67 7.13 3.01 -1.70
C LYS A 67 7.38 1.50 -1.87
N ASN A 68 6.32 0.70 -1.80
CA ASN A 68 6.39 -0.77 -1.86
C ASN A 68 5.62 -1.29 -3.08
N SER A 69 5.61 -0.52 -4.18
CA SER A 69 4.88 -0.87 -5.40
C SER A 69 5.43 -2.13 -6.07
N ASN A 70 6.65 -2.55 -5.75
CA ASN A 70 7.20 -3.84 -6.18
C ASN A 70 6.34 -5.02 -5.72
N LEU A 71 5.74 -4.97 -4.53
CA LEU A 71 4.85 -6.03 -4.06
C LEU A 71 3.61 -6.19 -4.97
N ILE A 72 3.11 -5.07 -5.52
CA ILE A 72 2.00 -5.09 -6.47
C ILE A 72 2.44 -5.74 -7.79
N VAL A 73 3.68 -5.50 -8.22
CA VAL A 73 4.25 -6.13 -9.42
C VAL A 73 4.44 -7.63 -9.21
N GLU A 74 5.05 -8.02 -8.09
CA GLU A 74 5.22 -9.42 -7.67
C GLU A 74 3.86 -10.16 -7.68
N TRP A 75 2.80 -9.56 -7.13
CA TRP A 75 1.45 -10.15 -7.10
C TRP A 75 0.75 -10.16 -8.47
N ALA A 76 0.67 -9.02 -9.14
CA ALA A 76 -0.23 -8.85 -10.30
C ALA A 76 0.42 -9.16 -11.64
N VAL A 77 1.71 -8.89 -11.78
CA VAL A 77 2.43 -8.99 -13.06
C VAL A 77 3.19 -10.31 -13.14
N ASN A 78 3.93 -10.64 -12.09
CA ASN A 78 4.82 -11.80 -12.06
C ASN A 78 4.15 -13.07 -11.51
N ASP A 79 3.00 -12.93 -10.82
CA ASP A 79 2.33 -14.02 -10.11
C ASP A 79 3.26 -14.73 -9.08
N GLU A 80 4.19 -13.99 -8.47
CA GLU A 80 5.20 -14.50 -7.52
C GLU A 80 4.70 -14.62 -6.08
N ILE A 81 3.70 -13.80 -5.70
CA ILE A 81 3.07 -13.85 -4.38
C ILE A 81 1.55 -13.93 -4.51
N SER A 82 0.91 -14.62 -3.56
CA SER A 82 -0.55 -14.70 -3.47
C SER A 82 -1.15 -13.39 -2.97
N TRP A 83 -2.47 -13.24 -3.14
CA TRP A 83 -3.22 -12.12 -2.56
C TRP A 83 -3.06 -12.04 -1.04
N ASP A 84 -3.21 -13.17 -0.33
CA ASP A 84 -3.07 -13.21 1.12
C ASP A 84 -1.67 -12.77 1.58
N GLU A 85 -0.63 -13.16 0.84
CA GLU A 85 0.75 -12.74 1.14
C GLU A 85 0.93 -11.23 0.89
N LEU A 86 0.38 -10.69 -0.20
CA LEU A 86 0.39 -9.25 -0.46
C LEU A 86 -0.29 -8.47 0.68
N ILE A 87 -1.48 -8.91 1.08
CA ILE A 87 -2.23 -8.29 2.18
C ILE A 87 -1.42 -8.32 3.48
N LYS A 88 -0.89 -9.49 3.84
CA LYS A 88 -0.07 -9.66 5.04
C LYS A 88 1.14 -8.72 5.04
N ARG A 89 1.87 -8.62 3.93
CA ARG A 89 3.02 -7.71 3.82
C ARG A 89 2.62 -6.24 3.96
N PHE A 90 1.49 -5.82 3.38
CA PHE A 90 0.99 -4.46 3.58
C PHE A 90 0.58 -4.20 5.03
N GLU A 91 -0.07 -5.16 5.70
CA GLU A 91 -0.38 -5.05 7.13
C GLU A 91 0.89 -4.87 7.97
N GLU A 92 1.92 -5.68 7.74
CA GLU A 92 3.21 -5.60 8.44
C GLU A 92 3.89 -4.23 8.25
N LEU A 93 3.88 -3.72 7.01
CA LEU A 93 4.43 -2.39 6.67
C LEU A 93 3.69 -1.26 7.39
N ILE A 94 2.36 -1.33 7.42
CA ILE A 94 1.47 -0.37 8.09
C ILE A 94 1.74 -0.35 9.61
N ILE A 95 1.84 -1.54 10.22
CA ILE A 95 2.15 -1.69 11.65
C ILE A 95 3.54 -1.15 11.98
N SER A 96 4.54 -1.46 11.16
CA SER A 96 5.91 -0.97 11.32
C SER A 96 5.99 0.55 11.26
N GLN A 97 5.30 1.17 10.29
CA GLN A 97 5.25 2.63 10.15
C GLN A 97 4.63 3.31 11.37
N ARG A 98 3.60 2.70 11.99
CA ARG A 98 3.02 3.18 13.25
C ARG A 98 4.03 3.10 14.39
N GLY A 99 4.72 1.97 14.56
CA GLY A 99 5.71 1.80 15.63
C GLY A 99 6.82 2.85 15.57
N VAL A 100 7.28 3.20 14.37
CA VAL A 100 8.25 4.28 14.15
C VAL A 100 7.68 5.65 14.55
N LYS A 101 6.41 5.93 14.23
CA LYS A 101 5.75 7.21 14.55
C LYS A 101 5.59 7.39 16.07
N SER A 102 5.07 6.38 16.77
CA SER A 102 4.92 6.41 18.23
C SER A 102 6.26 6.59 18.96
N LYS A 103 7.33 5.95 18.47
CA LYS A 103 8.67 6.14 19.05
C LYS A 103 9.21 7.57 18.86
N LYS A 104 8.96 8.19 17.70
CA LYS A 104 9.36 9.58 17.45
C LYS A 104 8.61 10.56 18.36
N GLU A 105 7.30 10.40 18.50
CA GLU A 105 6.47 11.22 19.38
C GLU A 105 6.95 11.14 20.84
N PHE A 106 7.25 9.93 21.32
CA PHE A 106 7.80 9.71 22.66
C PHE A 106 9.14 10.43 22.88
N ILE A 107 10.11 10.27 21.95
CA ILE A 107 11.41 10.96 22.02
C ILE A 107 11.25 12.49 22.00
N THR A 108 10.30 13.00 21.21
CA THR A 108 10.03 14.44 21.15
C THR A 108 9.46 14.98 22.47
N LEU A 109 8.53 14.24 23.11
CA LEU A 109 7.96 14.62 24.41
C LEU A 109 9.00 14.58 25.53
N ASP A 110 9.82 13.51 25.61
CA ASP A 110 10.89 13.39 26.60
C ASP A 110 11.87 14.57 26.52
N LYS A 111 12.22 15.00 25.30
CA LYS A 111 13.10 16.15 25.07
C LYS A 111 12.49 17.45 25.58
N PHE A 112 11.18 17.64 25.43
CA PHE A 112 10.48 18.84 25.87
C PHE A 112 10.28 18.89 27.40
N MET A 113 10.13 17.73 28.05
CA MET A 113 9.92 17.63 29.50
C MET A 113 11.21 17.61 30.33
N SER A 114 12.38 17.56 29.67
CA SER A 114 13.70 17.55 30.31
C SER A 114 14.39 18.92 30.35
N ASP A 115 13.74 19.96 29.79
CA ASP A 115 14.15 21.37 29.84
C ASP A 115 13.27 22.14 30.85
#